data_AF-A0A6A4WNM1-F1
#
_entry.id   AF-A0A6A4WNM1-F1
#
_cell.length_a   1.000
_cell.length_b   1.000
_cell.length_c   1.000
_cell.angle_alpha   90.00
_cell.angle_beta   90.00
_cell.angle_gamma   90.00
#
_symmetry.space_group_name_H-M   'P 1'
#
loop_
_entity.id
_entity.type
_entity.pdbx_description
1 polymer ?
#
loop_
_entity_poly.entity_id
_entity_poly.type
_entity_poly.pdbx_seq_one_letter_code
_entity_poly.pdbx_strand_id
1 'polypeptide(L)'
;MKGSMFAARSSSSSAAGPAMDDRTVDRIFAGSLQNLPPVSSKIVRIFTSSTFTDTTLERNTLMAEAYPRLKDYCRERHGLEFQVS
;
A
#
# COMPACT_ATOMS: atom_id res chain seq x y z
N MET A 1 25.46 1.85 -29.85
CA MET A 1 24.28 1.00 -30.12
C MET A 1 23.49 0.82 -28.84
N LYS A 2 22.18 1.13 -28.91
CA LYS A 2 21.07 0.83 -27.99
C LYS A 2 21.09 1.50 -26.61
N GLY A 3 20.54 2.71 -26.58
CA GLY A 3 19.91 3.27 -25.39
C GLY A 3 18.67 2.46 -25.01
N SER A 4 18.48 2.24 -23.72
CA SER A 4 17.28 1.61 -23.17
C SER A 4 16.42 2.71 -22.56
N MET A 5 15.33 2.98 -23.26
CA MET A 5 14.28 3.93 -22.94
C MET A 5 13.53 3.39 -21.71
N PHE A 6 13.71 4.03 -20.54
CA PHE A 6 12.87 3.77 -19.37
C PHE A 6 11.46 4.24 -19.69
N ALA A 7 10.56 3.27 -19.92
CA ALA A 7 9.14 3.54 -20.10
C ALA A 7 8.56 4.08 -18.79
N ALA A 8 8.24 5.38 -18.77
CA ALA A 8 7.37 5.96 -17.75
C ALA A 8 6.03 5.23 -17.81
N ARG A 9 5.75 4.40 -16.81
CA ARG A 9 4.49 3.68 -16.68
C ARG A 9 3.40 4.71 -16.35
N SER A 10 2.66 5.12 -17.37
CA SER A 10 1.50 5.99 -17.29
C SER A 10 0.49 5.40 -16.30
N SER A 11 0.33 6.05 -15.15
CA SER A 11 -0.75 5.73 -14.22
C SER A 11 -1.99 6.47 -14.71
N SER A 12 -2.94 5.72 -15.26
CA SER A 12 -4.24 6.18 -15.74
C SER A 12 -5.00 6.96 -14.67
N SER A 13 -5.53 8.13 -15.04
CA SER A 13 -6.37 8.98 -14.19
C SER A 13 -7.68 8.28 -13.82
N SER A 14 -8.08 8.36 -12.55
CA SER A 14 -9.47 8.11 -12.16
C SER A 14 -9.94 9.17 -11.17
N ALA A 15 -10.92 9.95 -11.63
CA ALA A 15 -11.90 10.77 -10.90
C ALA A 15 -11.45 11.46 -9.60
N ALA A 16 -11.51 12.80 -9.60
CA ALA A 16 -11.51 13.59 -8.38
C ALA A 16 -12.67 13.12 -7.48
N GLY A 17 -12.34 12.31 -6.46
CA GLY A 17 -13.28 11.94 -5.41
C GLY A 17 -13.71 13.18 -4.61
N PRO A 18 -14.82 13.08 -3.86
CA PRO A 18 -15.25 14.17 -2.98
C PRO A 18 -14.09 14.53 -2.03
N ALA A 19 -13.81 15.83 -1.86
CA ALA A 19 -12.85 16.32 -0.89
C ALA A 19 -13.21 15.73 0.49
N MET A 20 -12.27 15.04 1.14
CA MET A 20 -12.52 14.45 2.46
C MET A 20 -12.84 15.57 3.46
N ASP A 21 -13.99 15.48 4.12
CA ASP A 21 -14.43 16.38 5.17
C ASP A 21 -13.55 16.22 6.44
N ASP A 22 -13.14 17.31 7.07
CA ASP A 22 -12.22 17.32 8.23
C ASP A 22 -12.75 16.45 9.39
N ARG A 23 -14.07 16.43 9.60
CA ARG A 23 -14.70 15.58 10.64
C ARG A 23 -14.56 14.08 10.35
N THR A 24 -14.41 13.71 9.09
CA THR A 24 -14.15 12.31 8.71
C THR A 24 -12.71 11.94 9.01
N VAL A 25 -11.77 12.86 8.80
CA VAL A 25 -10.35 12.68 9.16
C VAL A 25 -10.19 12.49 10.66
N ASP A 26 -10.84 13.33 11.48
CA ASP A 26 -10.80 13.21 12.94
C ASP A 26 -11.34 11.86 13.44
N ARG A 27 -12.42 11.35 12.83
CA ARG A 27 -12.97 10.03 13.17
C ARG A 27 -12.01 8.90 12.79
N ILE A 28 -11.33 9.00 11.66
CA ILE A 28 -10.33 8.01 11.24
C ILE A 28 -9.16 8.01 12.23
N PHE A 29 -8.65 9.18 12.61
CA PHE A 29 -7.59 9.29 13.61
C PHE A 29 -8.03 8.83 15.01
N ALA A 30 -9.32 8.95 15.33
CA ALA A 30 -9.90 8.35 16.54
C ALA A 30 -10.12 6.82 16.44
N GLY A 31 -9.79 6.19 15.31
CA GLY A 31 -9.86 4.73 15.11
C GLY A 31 -11.19 4.21 14.55
N SER A 32 -12.08 5.06 14.08
CA SER A 32 -13.33 4.63 13.44
C SER A 32 -13.08 4.09 12.03
N LEU A 33 -13.32 2.80 11.83
CA LEU A 33 -13.26 2.13 10.51
C LEU A 33 -14.59 2.14 9.74
N GLN A 34 -15.60 2.84 10.25
CA GLN A 34 -16.92 2.93 9.63
C GLN A 34 -16.96 4.03 8.55
N ASN A 35 -17.57 3.74 7.39
CA ASN A 35 -17.73 4.68 6.27
C ASN A 35 -16.42 5.35 5.84
N LEU A 36 -15.36 4.55 5.67
CA LEU A 36 -14.09 5.03 5.15
C LEU A 36 -14.30 5.59 3.73
N PRO A 37 -13.71 6.76 3.41
CA PRO A 37 -13.82 7.35 2.09
C PRO A 37 -13.19 6.43 1.03
N PRO A 38 -13.69 6.46 -0.23
CA PRO A 38 -13.16 5.64 -1.29
C PRO A 38 -11.67 5.93 -1.51
N VAL A 39 -10.83 4.90 -1.38
CA VAL A 39 -9.40 5.01 -1.63
C VAL A 39 -9.17 5.19 -3.13
N SER A 40 -8.59 6.32 -3.53
CA SER A 40 -8.26 6.62 -4.93
C SER A 40 -7.07 5.80 -5.44
N SER A 41 -6.19 5.36 -4.53
CA SER A 41 -5.02 4.56 -4.84
C SER A 41 -5.25 3.10 -4.50
N LYS A 42 -5.09 2.21 -5.48
CA LYS A 42 -5.29 0.77 -5.33
C LYS A 42 -4.03 0.02 -4.86
N ILE A 43 -2.99 0.73 -4.40
CA ILE A 43 -1.69 0.14 -4.07
C ILE A 43 -1.42 0.30 -2.57
N VAL A 44 -1.09 -0.81 -1.91
CA VAL A 44 -0.55 -0.86 -0.55
C VAL A 44 0.96 -0.99 -0.65
N ARG A 45 1.70 0.03 -0.18
CA ARG A 45 3.18 0.04 -0.13
C ARG A 45 3.67 -0.19 1.29
N ILE A 46 4.58 -1.14 1.47
CA ILE A 46 5.26 -1.38 2.75
C ILE A 46 6.73 -1.02 2.62
N PHE A 47 7.21 -0.23 3.57
CA PHE A 47 8.62 0.09 3.79
C PHE A 47 9.05 -0.48 5.13
N THR A 48 10.05 -1.35 5.12
CA THR A 48 10.66 -1.85 6.37
C THR A 48 11.93 -1.07 6.65
N SER A 49 11.96 -0.36 7.78
CA SER A 49 13.16 0.33 8.23
C SER A 49 13.83 -0.49 9.32
N SER A 50 14.90 -1.20 8.97
CA SER A 50 15.88 -1.74 9.91
C SER A 50 17.23 -1.87 9.20
N THR A 51 18.34 -1.87 9.94
CA THR A 51 19.64 -2.13 9.31
C THR A 51 19.72 -3.60 8.89
N PHE A 52 20.56 -3.92 7.90
CA PHE A 52 20.60 -5.27 7.32
C PHE A 52 20.89 -6.38 8.34
N THR A 53 21.62 -6.08 9.42
CA THR A 53 21.93 -7.02 10.49
C THR A 53 20.89 -7.03 11.62
N ASP A 54 20.15 -5.94 11.79
CA ASP A 54 19.14 -5.82 12.84
C ASP A 54 17.91 -6.66 12.50
N THR A 55 17.38 -7.37 13.48
CA THR A 55 16.10 -8.10 13.39
C THR A 55 16.02 -9.04 12.17
N THR A 56 17.13 -9.70 11.84
CA THR A 56 17.24 -10.57 10.67
C THR A 56 16.16 -11.66 10.68
N LEU A 57 15.87 -12.21 11.86
CA LEU A 57 14.92 -13.31 12.03
C LEU A 57 13.49 -12.81 11.78
N GLU A 58 13.12 -11.67 12.36
CA GLU A 58 11.83 -11.03 12.15
C GLU A 58 11.63 -10.67 10.69
N ARG A 59 12.63 -10.08 10.03
CA ARG A 59 12.56 -9.71 8.61
C ARG A 59 12.35 -10.93 7.72
N ASN A 60 13.04 -12.03 8.00
CA ASN A 60 12.90 -13.28 7.25
C ASN A 60 11.50 -13.85 7.43
N THR A 61 10.97 -13.88 8.65
CA THR A 61 9.59 -14.30 8.92
C THR A 61 8.57 -13.38 8.24
N LEU A 62 8.81 -12.06 8.25
CA LEU A 62 7.93 -11.08 7.61
C LEU A 62 7.81 -11.33 6.10
N MET A 63 8.94 -11.58 5.45
CA MET A 63 9.02 -11.90 4.02
C MET A 63 8.42 -13.27 3.67
N ALA A 64 8.72 -14.29 4.46
CA ALA A 64 8.34 -15.67 4.17
C ALA A 64 6.88 -15.97 4.51
N GLU A 65 6.34 -15.38 5.57
CA GLU A 65 5.03 -15.74 6.11
C GLU A 65 4.00 -14.60 6.03
N ALA A 66 4.39 -13.39 6.43
CA ALA A 66 3.43 -12.30 6.58
C ALA A 66 3.07 -11.64 5.24
N TYR A 67 4.07 -11.30 4.40
CA TYR A 67 3.84 -10.64 3.12
C TYR A 67 2.99 -11.43 2.13
N PRO A 68 3.15 -12.75 1.97
CA PRO A 68 2.26 -13.54 1.12
C PRO A 68 0.80 -13.45 1.58
N ARG A 69 0.56 -13.59 2.89
CA ARG A 69 -0.79 -13.51 3.46
C ARG A 69 -1.39 -12.10 3.31
N LEU A 70 -0.60 -11.06 3.51
CA LEU A 70 -1.03 -9.68 3.32
C LEU A 70 -1.37 -9.39 1.85
N LYS A 71 -0.54 -9.89 0.93
CA LYS A 71 -0.77 -9.75 -0.51
C LYS A 71 -2.08 -10.40 -0.92
N ASP A 72 -2.33 -11.63 -0.48
CA ASP A 72 -3.56 -12.36 -0.79
C ASP A 72 -4.77 -11.66 -0.16
N TYR A 73 -4.67 -11.20 1.09
CA TYR A 73 -5.73 -10.43 1.75
C TYR A 73 -6.06 -9.13 1.00
N CYS A 74 -5.05 -8.34 0.63
CA CYS A 74 -5.22 -7.10 -0.13
C CYS A 74 -5.89 -7.35 -1.48
N ARG A 75 -5.49 -8.42 -2.18
CA ARG A 75 -6.06 -8.80 -3.48
C ARG A 75 -7.50 -9.29 -3.36
N GLU A 76 -7.77 -10.20 -2.44
CA GLU A 76 -9.04 -10.94 -2.37
C GLU A 76 -10.16 -10.15 -1.70
N ARG A 77 -9.86 -9.40 -0.63
CA ARG A 77 -10.87 -8.67 0.12
C ARG A 77 -11.14 -7.27 -0.43
N HIS A 78 -10.11 -6.63 -0.96
CA HIS A 78 -10.14 -5.21 -1.28
C HIS A 78 -9.74 -4.89 -2.73
N GLY A 79 -9.29 -5.88 -3.52
CA GLY A 79 -8.86 -5.66 -4.91
C GLY A 79 -7.63 -4.74 -5.04
N LEU A 80 -6.76 -4.74 -4.03
CA LEU A 80 -5.58 -3.88 -3.93
C LEU A 80 -4.32 -4.61 -4.40
N GLU A 81 -3.43 -3.88 -5.05
CA GLU A 81 -2.07 -4.30 -5.40
C GLU A 81 -1.15 -4.13 -4.19
N PHE A 82 -0.23 -5.07 -4.00
CA PHE A 82 0.70 -5.10 -2.87
C PHE A 82 2.14 -4.89 -3.37
N GLN A 83 2.82 -3.88 -2.84
CA GLN A 83 4.20 -3.53 -3.21
C GLN A 83 5.09 -3.45 -1.95
N VAL A 84 6.25 -4.09 -2.03
CA VAL A 84 7.31 -4.02 -1.02
C VAL A 84 8.47 -3.19 -1.58
N SER A 85 9.07 -2.31 -0.76
CA SER A 85 10.25 -1.48 -1.11
C SER A 85 11.31 -1.52 -0.02
#